data_AF-A0A1G8VNJ8-F1
#
_entry.id   AF-A0A1G8VNJ8-F1
#
_cell.length_a   1.000
_cell.length_b   1.000
_cell.length_c   1.000
_cell.angle_alpha   90.00
_cell.angle_beta   90.00
_cell.angle_gamma   90.00
#
_symmetry.space_group_name_H-M   'P 1'
#
loop_
_entity.id
_entity.type
_entity.pdbx_description
1 polymer ?
#
loop_
_entity_poly.entity_id
_entity_poly.type
_entity_poly.pdbx_seq_one_letter_code
_entity_poly.pdbx_strand_id
1 'polypeptide(L)' 'MPSKYNVRHPGVRVWCGNESGCSSSLLVWISRWTPELIRIETPTVFHRTVWTVEQAVQLRDVLTSAVQTGGESW' A
#
# COMPACT_ATOMS: atom_id res chain seq x y z
N MET A 1 -5.05 -13.57 -12.41
CA MET A 1 -4.25 -12.63 -13.24
C MET A 1 -3.83 -11.48 -12.34
N PRO A 2 -2.56 -11.07 -12.27
CA PRO A 2 -2.24 -9.87 -11.52
C PRO A 2 -2.80 -8.68 -12.30
N SER A 3 -3.85 -8.07 -11.76
CA SER A 3 -4.39 -6.82 -12.28
C SER A 3 -3.25 -5.80 -12.38
N LYS A 4 -2.98 -5.28 -13.58
CA LYS A 4 -2.01 -4.20 -13.77
C LYS A 4 -2.57 -2.91 -13.18
N TYR A 5 -2.30 -2.69 -11.91
CA TYR A 5 -2.61 -1.44 -11.23
C TYR A 5 -1.79 -0.29 -11.82
N ASN A 6 -2.47 0.79 -12.25
CA ASN A 6 -1.77 1.99 -12.70
C ASN A 6 -1.33 2.82 -11.48
N VAL A 7 -0.10 2.61 -11.03
CA VAL A 7 0.49 3.29 -9.86
C VAL A 7 1.15 4.63 -10.19
N ARG A 8 0.99 5.14 -11.42
CA ARG A 8 1.37 6.53 -11.73
C ARG A 8 0.30 7.46 -11.18
N HIS A 9 0.69 8.69 -10.87
CA HIS A 9 -0.24 9.72 -10.39
C HIS A 9 -1.51 9.78 -11.28
N PRO A 10 -2.73 9.73 -10.69
CA PRO A 10 -3.06 9.97 -9.28
C PRO A 10 -2.88 8.78 -8.32
N GLY A 11 -2.50 7.59 -8.80
CA GLY A 11 -2.30 6.39 -7.99
C GLY A 11 -3.50 5.46 -7.93
N VAL A 12 -3.42 4.48 -7.04
CA VAL A 12 -4.46 3.47 -6.80
C VAL A 12 -4.95 3.56 -5.36
N ARG A 13 -6.27 3.54 -5.17
CA ARG A 13 -6.89 3.41 -3.84
C ARG A 13 -7.08 1.93 -3.51
N VAL A 14 -6.59 1.55 -2.33
CA VAL A 14 -6.80 0.22 -1.72
C VAL A 14 -7.67 0.42 -0.49
N TRP A 15 -8.90 -0.10 -0.52
CA TRP A 15 -9.84 0.03 0.58
C TRP A 15 -9.49 -0.89 1.76
N CYS A 16 -9.61 -0.38 2.98
CA CYS A 16 -9.37 -1.10 4.23
C CYS A 16 -10.30 -0.59 5.34
N GLY A 17 -10.50 -1.39 6.39
CA GLY A 17 -11.09 -0.88 7.62
C GLY A 17 -10.10 0.04 8.35
N ASN A 18 -10.62 0.93 9.20
CA ASN A 18 -9.84 1.61 10.21
C ASN A 18 -10.39 1.31 11.61
N GLU A 19 -9.62 1.65 12.65
CA GLU A 19 -10.01 1.41 14.05
C GLU A 19 -11.26 2.19 14.48
N SER A 20 -11.68 3.20 13.70
CA SER A 20 -12.92 3.95 13.95
C SER A 20 -14.16 3.27 13.36
N GLY A 21 -14.06 2.03 12.85
CA GLY A 21 -15.17 1.27 12.29
C GLY A 21 -15.69 1.79 10.95
N CYS A 22 -14.97 2.71 10.30
CA CYS A 22 -15.32 3.27 9.00
C CYS A 22 -14.48 2.65 7.89
N SER A 23 -15.02 2.66 6.66
CA SER A 23 -14.20 2.34 5.49
C SER A 23 -13.18 3.46 5.26
N SER A 24 -11.94 3.07 5.00
CA SER A 24 -10.81 3.91 4.70
C SER A 24 -10.12 3.41 3.44
N SER A 25 -9.22 4.22 2.87
CA SER A 25 -8.41 3.75 1.76
C SER A 25 -6.98 4.24 1.90
N LEU A 26 -6.02 3.36 1.62
CA LEU A 26 -4.65 3.76 1.34
C LEU A 26 -4.55 4.21 -0.11
N LEU A 27 -3.99 5.38 -0.36
CA LEU A 27 -3.65 5.82 -1.71
C LEU A 27 -2.18 5.46 -1.97
N VAL A 28 -1.89 4.80 -3.09
CA VAL A 28 -0.53 4.33 -3.45
C VAL A 28 -0.13 4.86 -4.83
N TRP A 29 1.01 5.53 -4.94
CA TRP A 29 1.57 5.98 -6.22
C TRP A 29 3.09 6.13 -6.19
N ILE A 30 3.69 6.07 -7.37
CA ILE A 30 5.08 6.48 -7.60
C ILE A 30 5.14 8.00 -7.76
N SER A 31 6.07 8.65 -7.05
CA SER A 31 6.28 10.09 -7.14
C SER A 31 6.66 10.51 -8.57
N ARG A 32 6.01 11.57 -9.08
CA ARG A 32 6.32 12.15 -10.39
C ARG A 32 7.71 12.79 -10.45
N TRP A 33 8.23 13.21 -9.30
CA TRP A 33 9.49 13.97 -9.19
C TRP A 33 10.66 13.08 -8.79
N THR A 34 10.39 11.93 -8.17
CA THR A 34 11.38 11.00 -7.63
C THR A 34 10.90 9.57 -7.90
N PRO A 35 11.11 9.03 -9.12
CA PRO A 35 10.51 7.76 -9.55
C PRO A 35 10.93 6.54 -8.71
N GLU A 36 11.99 6.65 -7.92
CA GLU A 36 12.45 5.62 -6.99
C GLU A 36 11.66 5.58 -5.67
N LEU A 37 10.73 6.53 -5.47
CA LEU A 37 9.94 6.64 -4.25
C LEU A 37 8.47 6.31 -4.50
N ILE A 38 7.94 5.41 -3.67
CA ILE A 38 6.53 5.06 -3.54
C ILE A 38 5.97 5.78 -2.33
N ARG A 39 4.80 6.40 -2.51
CA ARG A 39 4.07 7.09 -1.45
C ARG A 39 2.82 6.32 -1.11
N ILE A 40 2.59 6.13 0.18
CA ILE A 40 1.37 5.53 0.72
C ILE A 40 0.76 6.56 1.67
N GLU A 41 -0.39 7.11 1.29
CA GLU A 41 -1.16 8.03 2.12
C GLU A 41 -2.25 7.26 2.88
N THR A 42 -2.16 7.29 4.21
CA THR A 42 -3.27 6.91 5.08
C THR A 42 -4.26 8.07 5.19
N PRO A 43 -5.56 7.80 5.35
CA PRO A 43 -6.59 8.82 5.50
C PRO A 43 -6.52 9.57 6.85
N THR A 44 -5.75 9.08 7.82
CA THR A 44 -5.44 9.83 9.03
C THR A 44 -4.33 10.85 8.75
N VAL A 45 -4.54 12.09 9.20
CA VAL A 45 -3.81 13.33 8.88
C VAL A 45 -2.27 13.26 9.08
N PHE A 46 -1.73 12.21 9.72
CA PHE A 46 -0.36 12.20 10.23
C PHE A 46 0.57 11.09 9.73
N HIS A 47 0.16 10.16 8.85
CA HIS A 47 1.05 9.06 8.44
C HIS A 47 1.16 8.90 6.92
N ARG A 48 1.78 9.89 6.26
CA ARG A 48 2.35 9.67 4.94
C ARG A 48 3.65 8.88 5.09
N THR A 49 3.70 7.69 4.50
CA THR A 49 4.94 6.93 4.42
C THR A 49 5.54 7.06 3.02
N VAL A 50 6.87 7.13 2.99
CA VAL A 50 7.67 7.19 1.76
C VAL A 50 8.62 6.01 1.79
N TRP A 51 8.61 5.24 0.71
CA TRP A 51 9.37 4.01 0.58
C TRP A 51 10.21 4.08 -0.68
N THR A 52 11.45 3.62 -0.63
CA THR A 52 12.16 3.28 -1.87
C THR A 52 11.50 2.06 -2.53
N VAL A 53 11.81 1.83 -3.81
CA VAL A 53 11.35 0.61 -4.51
C VAL A 53 11.80 -0.66 -3.77
N GLU A 54 13.03 -0.71 -3.27
CA GLU A 54 13.56 -1.86 -2.53
C GLU A 54 12.81 -2.11 -1.22
N GLN A 55 12.56 -1.05 -0.43
CA GLN A 55 11.79 -1.19 0.80
C GLN A 55 10.33 -1.61 0.52
N ALA A 56 9.75 -1.15 -0.59
CA ALA A 56 8.42 -1.58 -1.00
C ALA A 56 8.39 -3.05 -1.45
N VAL A 57 9.47 -3.55 -2.05
CA VAL A 57 9.63 -4.99 -2.35
C VAL A 57 9.65 -5.79 -1.05
N GLN A 58 10.41 -5.35 -0.05
CA GLN A 58 10.42 -6.00 1.26
C GLN A 58 9.03 -6.00 1.91
N LEU A 59 8.31 -4.86 1.87
CA LEU A 59 6.94 -4.77 2.38
C LEU A 59 6.00 -5.73 1.65
N ARG A 60 6.09 -5.83 0.32
CA ARG A 60 5.30 -6.78 -0.49
C ARG A 60 5.55 -8.22 -0.03
N ASP A 61 6.80 -8.58 0.21
CA ASP A 61 7.16 -9.94 0.59
C ASP A 61 6.63 -10.28 2.00
N VAL A 62 6.74 -9.35 2.96
CA VAL A 62 6.13 -9.47 4.29
C VAL A 62 4.61 -9.60 4.20
N LEU A 63 3.95 -8.77 3.38
CA LEU A 63 2.50 -8.86 3.16
C LEU A 63 2.09 -10.19 2.51
N THR A 64 2.91 -10.71 1.59
CA THR A 64 2.66 -12.00 0.95
C THR A 64 2.72 -13.13 1.98
N SER A 65 3.73 -13.15 2.83
CA SER A 65 3.83 -14.12 3.94
C SER A 65 2.63 -13.99 4.89
N ALA A 66 2.25 -12.77 5.28
CA ALA A 66 1.09 -12.56 6.15
C ALA A 66 -0.23 -13.04 5.53
N VAL A 67 -0.44 -12.85 4.22
CA VAL A 67 -1.62 -13.37 3.50
C VAL A 67 -1.63 -14.89 3.47
N GLN A 68 -0.47 -15.52 3.25
CA GLN A 68 -0.34 -16.97 3.27
C GLN A 68 -0.68 -17.53 4.66
N THR A 69 -0.08 -16.99 5.71
CA THR A 69 -0.33 -17.42 7.10
C THR A 69 -1.75 -17.10 7.57
N GLY A 70 -2.29 -15.93 7.25
CA GLY A 70 -3.65 -15.54 7.67
C GLY A 70 -4.76 -16.36 7.02
N GLY A 71 -4.46 -17.13 5.97
CA GLY A 71 -5.35 -18.11 5.36
C GLY A 71 -5.20 -19.52 5.93
N GLU A 72 -4.18 -19.76 6.76
CA GLU A 72 -4.03 -21.00 7.51
C GLU A 72 -4.92 -20.91 8.75
N SER A 73 -6.05 -21.64 8.73
CA SER A 73 -6.88 -21.82 9.92
C SER A 73 -6.03 -22.44 11.03
N TRP A 74 -5.98 -21.77 12.19
CA TRP A 74 -5.52 -22.39 13.43
C TRP A 74 -6.50 -23.46 13.90
#